data_AF-A0A0C2ZL42-F1
#
_entry.id   AF-A0A0C2ZL42-F1
#
_cell.length_a   1.000
_cell.length_b   1.000
_cell.length_c   1.000
_cell.angle_alpha   90.00
_cell.angle_beta   90.00
_cell.angle_gamma   90.00
#
_symmetry.space_group_name_H-M   'P 1'
#
loop_
_entity.id
_entity.type
_entity.pdbx_description
1 polymer ?
#
loop_
_entity_poly.entity_id
_entity_poly.type
_entity_poly.pdbx_seq_one_letter_code
_entity_poly.pdbx_strand_id
1 'polypeptide(L)'
;EDCDLDIVSHALPLMCPFFMTSPMHKSIIHGAGCILVFEYSYFLLQKNRDTRNTLDLAVKKYQSSGTQATVLSALQHAINEYSNDHGVLMQTIIDIIVDNCMCK
;
A
#
# COMPACT_ATOMS: atom_id res chain seq x y z
N GLU A 1 -6.44 26.54 -18.78
CA GLU A 1 -7.16 26.10 -17.56
C GLU A 1 -6.41 24.88 -17.06
N ASP A 2 -5.59 25.13 -16.04
CA ASP A 2 -4.62 24.22 -15.47
C ASP A 2 -5.36 23.32 -14.48
N CYS A 3 -5.55 22.04 -14.82
CA CYS A 3 -6.25 21.09 -13.96
C CYS A 3 -5.29 20.57 -12.90
N ASP A 4 -5.29 21.27 -11.76
CA ASP A 4 -5.08 20.80 -10.38
C ASP A 4 -4.67 19.32 -10.22
N LEU A 5 -3.46 18.97 -10.68
CA LEU A 5 -2.87 17.63 -10.55
C LEU A 5 -2.10 17.48 -9.22
N ASP A 6 -2.10 18.51 -8.37
CA ASP A 6 -1.37 18.52 -7.10
C ASP A 6 -2.20 17.95 -5.93
N ILE A 7 -3.53 17.94 -6.02
CA ILE A 7 -4.39 17.45 -4.92
C ILE A 7 -4.32 15.92 -4.78
N VAL A 8 -4.03 15.19 -5.86
CA VAL A 8 -4.01 13.72 -5.85
C VAL A 8 -2.67 13.16 -5.33
N SER A 9 -1.61 13.98 -5.29
CA SER A 9 -0.25 13.55 -4.94
C SER A 9 -0.11 13.13 -3.47
N HIS A 10 -0.88 13.75 -2.56
CA HIS A 10 -0.80 13.48 -1.12
C HIS A 10 -1.65 12.28 -0.65
N ALA A 11 -2.59 11.82 -1.47
CA ALA A 11 -3.55 10.77 -1.09
C ALA A 11 -3.11 9.35 -1.43
N LEU A 12 -2.01 9.19 -2.16
CA LEU A 12 -1.46 7.89 -2.55
C LEU A 12 -0.17 7.59 -1.78
N PRO A 13 0.06 6.33 -1.36
CA PRO A 13 1.33 5.94 -0.76
C PRO A 13 2.49 6.35 -1.65
N LEU A 14 3.50 7.01 -1.07
CA LEU A 14 4.65 7.52 -1.80
C LEU A 14 5.27 6.40 -2.65
N MET A 15 5.38 6.63 -3.95
CA MET A 15 6.03 5.73 -4.89
C MET A 15 7.43 5.38 -4.37
N CYS A 16 7.72 4.09 -4.21
CA CYS A 16 9.03 3.64 -3.77
C CYS A 16 10.11 4.04 -4.80
N PRO A 17 11.34 4.36 -4.36
CA PRO A 17 12.38 4.86 -5.26
C PRO A 17 12.71 3.82 -6.33
N PHE A 18 13.05 4.35 -7.48
CA PHE A 18 13.31 3.70 -8.76
C PHE A 18 14.42 2.64 -8.66
N PHE A 19 14.06 1.41 -8.28
CA PHE A 19 14.91 0.23 -8.51
C PHE A 19 14.21 -0.71 -9.50
N MET A 20 15.01 -1.29 -10.39
CA MET A 20 14.64 -2.08 -11.57
C MET A 20 13.55 -3.11 -11.28
N THR A 21 12.30 -2.69 -11.41
CA THR A 21 11.10 -3.50 -11.17
C THR A 21 10.24 -3.37 -12.40
N SER A 22 9.78 -4.51 -12.94
CA SER A 22 8.87 -4.53 -14.08
C SER A 22 7.62 -3.69 -13.76
N PRO A 23 6.90 -3.15 -14.75
CA PRO A 23 5.64 -2.44 -14.51
C PRO A 23 4.66 -3.26 -13.64
N MET A 24 4.68 -4.58 -13.79
CA MET A 24 3.88 -5.51 -12.99
C MET A 24 4.29 -5.49 -11.51
N HIS A 25 5.58 -5.52 -11.18
CA HIS A 25 6.06 -5.44 -9.79
C HIS A 25 5.66 -4.13 -9.13
N LYS A 26 5.74 -3.01 -9.87
CA LYS A 26 5.28 -1.70 -9.38
C LYS A 26 3.79 -1.73 -9.05
N SER A 27 2.97 -2.33 -9.91
CA SER A 27 1.53 -2.47 -9.68
C SER A 27 1.23 -3.34 -8.45
N ILE A 28 1.97 -4.42 -8.23
CA ILE A 28 1.80 -5.28 -7.04
C ILE A 28 2.09 -4.48 -5.76
N ILE A 29 3.25 -3.81 -5.72
CA ILE A 29 3.69 -3.02 -4.55
C ILE A 29 2.70 -1.89 -4.26
N HIS A 30 2.32 -1.14 -5.30
CA HIS A 30 1.37 -0.04 -5.14
C HIS A 30 -0.02 -0.54 -4.73
N GLY A 31 -0.51 -1.61 -5.36
CA GLY A 31 -1.80 -2.22 -5.06
C GLY A 31 -1.90 -2.69 -3.62
N ALA A 32 -0.87 -3.37 -3.11
CA ALA A 32 -0.82 -3.79 -1.71
C ALA A 32 -0.87 -2.60 -0.74
N GLY A 33 -0.11 -1.54 -1.02
CA GLY A 33 -0.14 -0.30 -0.21
C GLY A 33 -1.52 0.36 -0.20
N CYS A 34 -2.18 0.43 -1.36
CA CYS A 34 -3.54 0.97 -1.46
C CYS A 34 -4.56 0.14 -0.68
N ILE A 35 -4.48 -1.20 -0.73
CA ILE A 35 -5.38 -2.08 0.04
C ILE A 35 -5.28 -1.79 1.53
N LEU A 36 -4.05 -1.67 2.06
CA LEU A 36 -3.81 -1.37 3.47
C LEU A 36 -4.31 0.03 3.87
N VAL A 37 -4.07 1.04 3.03
CA VAL A 37 -4.58 2.40 3.27
C VAL A 37 -6.11 2.43 3.26
N PHE A 38 -6.76 1.73 2.32
CA PHE A 38 -8.22 1.68 2.27
C PHE A 38 -8.83 0.89 3.42
N GLU A 39 -8.23 -0.23 3.80
CA GLU A 39 -8.64 -1.02 4.98
C GLU A 39 -8.64 -0.15 6.24
N TYR A 40 -7.55 0.58 6.50
CA TYR A 40 -7.47 1.44 7.67
C TYR A 40 -8.36 2.69 7.56
N SER A 41 -8.52 3.25 6.37
CA SER A 41 -9.49 4.33 6.13
C SER A 41 -10.90 3.89 6.50
N TYR A 42 -11.29 2.69 6.06
CA TYR A 42 -12.60 2.13 6.38
C TYR A 42 -12.77 1.89 7.89
N PHE A 43 -11.74 1.37 8.56
CA PHE A 43 -11.74 1.23 10.02
C PHE A 43 -11.91 2.57 10.76
N LEU A 44 -11.21 3.61 10.31
CA LEU A 44 -11.32 4.95 10.88
C LEU A 44 -12.74 5.53 10.69
N LEU A 45 -13.36 5.31 9.53
CA LEU A 45 -14.75 5.72 9.25
C LEU A 45 -15.77 5.01 10.15
N GLN A 46 -15.52 3.74 10.49
CA GLN A 46 -16.39 3.03 11.43
C GLN A 46 -16.28 3.59 12.86
N LYS A 47 -15.08 4.02 13.28
CA LYS A 47 -14.86 4.60 14.61
C LYS A 47 -15.29 6.05 14.72
N ASN A 48 -15.08 6.84 13.67
CA ASN A 48 -15.35 8.28 13.65
C ASN A 48 -16.19 8.63 12.42
N ARG A 49 -17.34 9.28 12.64
CA ARG A 49 -18.26 9.69 11.55
C ARG A 49 -17.75 10.90 10.74
N ASP A 50 -16.61 11.50 11.08
CA ASP A 50 -16.01 12.57 10.27
C ASP A 50 -15.11 11.97 9.20
N THR A 51 -15.51 12.18 7.95
CA THR A 51 -14.93 11.60 6.74
C THR A 51 -13.84 12.48 6.11
N ARG A 52 -13.74 13.75 6.50
CA ARG A 52 -13.03 14.76 5.70
C ARG A 52 -11.54 14.51 5.54
N ASN A 53 -10.90 13.83 6.51
CA ASN A 53 -9.45 13.61 6.52
C ASN A 53 -9.05 12.14 6.73
N THR A 54 -9.99 11.20 6.57
CA THR A 54 -9.75 9.80 6.93
C THR A 54 -8.67 9.14 6.06
N LEU A 55 -8.69 9.44 4.76
CA LEU A 55 -7.70 8.90 3.81
C LEU A 55 -6.29 9.45 4.09
N ASP A 56 -6.16 10.76 4.31
CA ASP A 56 -4.88 11.39 4.65
C ASP A 56 -4.28 10.81 5.95
N LEU A 57 -5.12 10.61 6.97
CA LEU A 57 -4.70 9.97 8.21
C LEU A 57 -4.23 8.53 7.99
N ALA A 58 -4.88 7.79 7.10
CA ALA A 58 -4.49 6.42 6.77
C ALA A 58 -3.18 6.35 5.98
N VAL A 59 -2.98 7.23 4.99
CA VAL A 59 -1.71 7.35 4.27
C VAL A 59 -0.59 7.71 5.24
N LYS A 60 -0.81 8.71 6.10
CA LYS A 60 0.17 9.12 7.12
C LYS A 60 0.49 7.98 8.08
N LYS A 61 -0.51 7.20 8.50
CA LYS A 61 -0.29 6.01 9.33
C LYS A 61 0.56 4.97 8.59
N TYR A 62 0.25 4.66 7.34
CA TYR A 62 1.01 3.71 6.52
C TYR A 62 2.48 4.11 6.37
N GLN A 63 2.74 5.40 6.12
CA GLN A 63 4.09 5.95 5.95
C GLN A 63 4.88 6.02 7.27
N SER A 64 4.23 6.42 8.38
CA SER A 64 4.92 6.68 9.66
C SER A 64 5.03 5.48 10.60
N SER A 65 4.25 4.42 10.40
CA SER A 65 4.22 3.24 11.28
C SER A 65 5.33 2.22 10.99
N GLY A 66 6.09 2.40 9.91
CA GLY A 66 7.02 1.39 9.41
C GLY A 66 6.36 0.31 8.55
N THR A 67 5.03 0.23 8.52
CA THR A 67 4.28 -0.73 7.68
C THR A 67 4.68 -0.63 6.21
N GLN A 68 4.82 0.58 5.65
CA GLN A 68 5.28 0.75 4.27
C GLN A 68 6.64 0.09 4.01
N ALA A 69 7.61 0.29 4.90
CA ALA A 69 8.95 -0.27 4.73
C ALA A 69 8.94 -1.79 4.83
N THR A 70 8.21 -2.34 5.81
CA THR A 70 8.04 -3.79 6.00
C THR A 70 7.38 -4.43 4.77
N VAL A 71 6.26 -3.87 4.31
CA VAL A 71 5.51 -4.39 3.15
C VAL A 71 6.34 -4.31 1.88
N LEU A 72 7.05 -3.19 1.65
CA LEU A 72 7.94 -3.04 0.50
C LEU A 72 9.01 -4.13 0.49
N SER A 73 9.71 -4.31 1.60
CA SER A 73 10.79 -5.29 1.70
C SER A 73 10.27 -6.72 1.50
N ALA A 74 9.14 -7.06 2.13
CA ALA A 74 8.52 -8.39 2.01
C ALA A 74 8.06 -8.68 0.58
N LEU A 75 7.41 -7.72 -0.09
CA LEU A 75 6.94 -7.89 -1.47
C LEU A 75 8.12 -8.00 -2.44
N GLN A 76 9.16 -7.20 -2.28
CA GLN A 76 10.37 -7.32 -3.10
C GLN A 76 11.02 -8.69 -2.95
N HIS A 77 11.10 -9.21 -1.73
CA HIS A 77 11.62 -10.54 -1.49
C HIS A 77 10.74 -11.62 -2.14
N ALA A 78 9.42 -11.59 -1.92
CA ALA A 78 8.49 -12.55 -2.49
C ALA A 78 8.49 -12.57 -4.03
N ILE A 79 8.52 -11.38 -4.65
CA ILE A 79 8.57 -11.25 -6.10
C ILE A 79 9.85 -11.86 -6.68
N ASN A 80 10.99 -11.67 -6.01
CA ASN A 80 12.25 -12.23 -6.46
C ASN A 80 12.27 -13.76 -6.30
N GLU A 81 11.84 -14.26 -5.15
CA GLU A 81 11.88 -15.69 -4.79
C GLU A 81 10.90 -16.52 -5.64
N TYR A 82 9.68 -16.02 -5.84
CA TYR A 82 8.58 -16.77 -6.45
C TYR A 82 8.21 -16.29 -7.85
N SER A 83 9.11 -15.59 -8.54
CA SER A 83 8.88 -15.04 -9.89
C SER A 83 8.35 -16.05 -10.92
N ASN A 84 8.71 -17.33 -10.78
CA ASN A 84 8.30 -18.42 -11.68
C ASN A 84 7.12 -19.27 -11.15
N ASP A 85 6.69 -19.06 -9.90
CA ASP A 85 5.55 -19.76 -9.29
C ASP A 85 4.48 -18.74 -8.90
N HIS A 86 3.61 -18.43 -9.85
CA HIS A 86 2.55 -17.45 -9.67
C HIS A 86 1.54 -17.83 -8.56
N GLY A 87 1.34 -19.13 -8.30
CA GLY A 87 0.42 -19.59 -7.26
C GLY A 87 0.96 -19.27 -5.88
N VAL A 88 2.23 -19.61 -5.64
CA VAL A 88 2.92 -19.30 -4.38
C VAL A 88 3.12 -17.79 -4.22
N LEU A 89 3.48 -17.08 -5.29
CA LEU A 89 3.63 -15.62 -5.26
C LEU A 89 2.33 -14.92 -4.86
N MET A 90 1.19 -15.30 -5.47
CA MET A 90 -0.11 -14.69 -5.17
C MET A 90 -0.51 -14.93 -3.72
N GLN A 91 -0.36 -16.17 -3.22
CA GLN A 91 -0.66 -16.47 -1.82
C GLN A 91 0.23 -15.67 -0.87
N THR A 92 1.53 -15.60 -1.16
CA THR A 92 2.48 -14.84 -0.34
C THR A 92 2.14 -13.34 -0.28
N ILE A 93 1.70 -12.75 -1.40
CA ILE A 93 1.27 -11.34 -1.44
C ILE A 93 0.05 -11.13 -0.54
N ILE A 94 -0.93 -12.04 -0.57
CA ILE A 94 -2.11 -11.98 0.28
C ILE A 94 -1.70 -12.06 1.75
N ASP A 95 -0.83 -13.01 2.10
CA ASP A 95 -0.35 -13.21 3.46
C ASP A 95 0.37 -11.95 3.97
N ILE A 96 1.24 -11.35 3.15
CA ILE A 96 1.91 -10.07 3.48
C ILE A 96 0.88 -8.97 3.78
N ILE A 97 -0.17 -8.82 2.97
CA ILE A 97 -1.21 -7.81 3.19
C ILE A 97 -1.93 -8.06 4.53
N VAL A 98 -2.38 -9.30 4.76
CA VAL A 98 -3.11 -9.68 6.00
C VAL A 98 -2.24 -9.48 7.24
N ASP A 99 -0.95 -9.82 7.17
CA ASP A 99 -0.02 -9.66 8.27
C ASP A 99 0.30 -8.20 8.57
N ASN A 100 0.11 -7.30 7.61
CA ASN A 100 0.42 -5.87 7.74
C ASN A 100 -0.83 -4.96 7.81
N CYS A 101 -2.04 -5.53 7.90
CA CYS A 101 -3.28 -4.81 8.21
C CYS A 101 -3.07 -3.84 9.38
N MET A 102 -3.45 -2.57 9.20
CA MET A 102 -3.13 -1.51 10.16
C MET A 102 -4.20 -1.35 11.24
N CYS A 103 -5.35 -2.02 11.10
CA CYS A 103 -6.45 -1.95 12.07
C CYS A 103 -6.35 -2.91 13.27
N LYS A 104 -5.21 -3.59 13.44
CA LYS A 104 -4.94 -4.51 14.55
C LYS A 104 -4.97 -3.83 15.93
#